data_AF-A0A8J6WXY6-F1
#
_entry.id   AF-A0A8J6WXY6-F1
#
_cell.length_a   1.000
_cell.length_b   1.000
_cell.length_c   1.000
_cell.angle_alpha   90.00
_cell.angle_beta   90.00
_cell.angle_gamma   90.00
#
_symmetry.space_group_name_H-M   'P 1'
#
loop_
_entity.id
_entity.type
_entity.pdbx_description
1 polymer ?
#
loop_
_entity_poly.entity_id
_entity_poly.type
_entity_poly.pdbx_seq_one_letter_code
_entity_poly.pdbx_strand_id
1 'polypeptide(L)'
;MLRPSEIDVAALPSVALNERSLSLNIAGIYFAIASDNSIQCIGKSVNLQLRWQQHHRFKQLQSKGPIKLAWLDCPIEFWMALKLP
;
A
#
# COMPACT_ATOMS: atom_id res chain seq x y z
N MET A 1 -16.61 -10.01 3.33
CA MET A 1 -15.58 -9.84 4.39
C MET A 1 -14.32 -10.53 3.91
N LEU A 2 -13.21 -9.80 3.73
CA LEU A 2 -11.93 -10.38 3.32
C LEU A 2 -11.27 -11.05 4.53
N ARG A 3 -10.80 -12.30 4.39
CA ARG A 3 -10.02 -12.95 5.46
C ARG A 3 -8.53 -12.63 5.26
N PRO A 4 -7.80 -12.20 6.29
CA PRO A 4 -6.36 -11.93 6.17
C PRO A 4 -5.56 -13.12 5.65
N SER A 5 -5.95 -14.35 6.01
CA SER A 5 -5.31 -15.59 5.57
C SER A 5 -5.48 -15.90 4.09
N GLU A 6 -6.40 -15.24 3.40
CA GLU A 6 -6.68 -15.41 1.97
C GLU A 6 -5.96 -14.36 1.11
N ILE A 7 -5.24 -13.41 1.73
CA ILE A 7 -4.52 -12.35 1.02
C ILE A 7 -3.08 -12.80 0.77
N ASP A 8 -2.76 -13.09 -0.48
CA ASP A 8 -1.38 -13.21 -0.93
C ASP A 8 -0.81 -11.81 -1.23
N VAL A 9 -0.13 -11.25 -0.23
CA VAL A 9 0.51 -9.93 -0.31
C VAL A 9 1.58 -9.87 -1.41
N ALA A 10 2.22 -10.99 -1.76
CA ALA A 10 3.25 -11.01 -2.79
C ALA A 10 2.67 -10.91 -4.20
N ALA A 11 1.43 -11.36 -4.40
CA ALA A 11 0.69 -11.35 -5.66
C ALA A 11 -0.10 -10.06 -5.91
N LEU A 12 -0.17 -9.15 -4.93
CA LEU A 12 -0.84 -7.86 -5.09
C LEU A 12 -0.14 -7.00 -6.16
N PRO A 13 -0.89 -6.11 -6.84
CA PRO A 13 -0.31 -5.06 -7.66
C PRO A 13 0.75 -4.31 -6.85
N SER A 14 1.94 -4.16 -7.43
CA SER A 14 3.07 -3.57 -6.74
C SER A 14 4.02 -2.87 -7.68
N VAL A 15 4.72 -1.87 -7.16
CA VAL A 15 5.74 -1.08 -7.87
C VAL A 15 6.97 -0.92 -7.00
N ALA A 16 8.12 -0.60 -7.60
CA ALA A 16 9.32 -0.33 -6.81
C ALA A 16 9.16 0.98 -6.02
N LEU A 17 9.76 1.07 -4.83
CA LEU A 17 9.65 2.24 -3.96
C LEU A 17 10.07 3.55 -4.65
N ASN A 18 11.04 3.47 -5.57
CA ASN A 18 11.54 4.60 -6.35
C ASN A 18 10.62 5.02 -7.52
N GLU A 19 9.66 4.18 -7.92
CA GLU A 19 8.69 4.47 -8.98
C GLU A 19 7.53 5.33 -8.44
N ARG A 20 7.76 6.64 -8.40
CA ARG A 20 6.80 7.63 -7.86
C ARG A 20 5.84 8.22 -8.90
N SER A 21 5.96 7.81 -10.17
CA SER A 21 5.23 8.39 -11.30
C SER A 21 3.83 7.80 -11.51
N LEU A 22 3.42 6.79 -10.74
CA LEU A 22 2.10 6.19 -10.92
C LEU A 22 0.97 7.10 -10.44
N SER A 23 -0.03 7.25 -11.30
CA SER A 23 -1.28 7.94 -11.00
C SER A 23 -2.24 6.99 -10.26
N LEU A 24 -1.88 6.62 -9.03
CA LEU A 24 -2.68 5.75 -8.16
C LEU A 24 -3.57 6.59 -7.23
N ASN A 25 -4.56 7.25 -7.84
CA ASN A 25 -5.60 8.02 -7.14
C ASN A 25 -6.68 7.08 -6.56
N ILE A 26 -6.25 6.09 -5.80
CA ILE A 26 -7.13 5.10 -5.16
C ILE A 26 -6.98 5.12 -3.64
N ALA A 27 -8.05 4.77 -2.95
CA ALA A 27 -8.04 4.48 -1.52
C ALA A 27 -7.63 3.03 -1.31
N GLY A 28 -6.88 2.73 -0.26
CA GLY A 28 -6.38 1.37 -0.07
C GLY A 28 -5.46 1.17 1.12
N ILE A 29 -5.04 -0.08 1.26
CA ILE A 29 -4.01 -0.52 2.20
C ILE A 29 -2.75 -0.81 1.39
N TYR A 30 -1.60 -0.32 1.84
CA TYR A 30 -0.32 -0.58 1.19
C TYR A 30 0.66 -1.30 2.12
N PHE A 31 1.54 -2.07 1.51
CA PHE A 31 2.57 -2.89 2.13
C PHE A 31 3.91 -2.49 1.53
N ALA A 32 4.86 -2.06 2.37
CA ALA A 32 6.26 -1.93 1.98
C ALA A 32 6.95 -3.27 2.23
N ILE A 33 7.39 -3.93 1.16
CA ILE A 33 7.90 -5.30 1.19
C ILE A 33 9.35 -5.29 0.74
N ALA A 34 10.23 -5.90 1.53
CA ALA A 34 11.64 -6.07 1.17
C ALA A 34 11.84 -7.28 0.24
N SER A 35 13.05 -7.41 -0.31
CA SER A 35 13.41 -8.48 -1.24
C SER A 35 13.27 -9.91 -0.68
N ASP A 36 13.33 -10.06 0.64
CA ASP A 36 13.12 -11.32 1.36
C ASP A 36 11.62 -11.60 1.65
N ASN A 37 10.71 -10.88 1.00
CA ASN A 37 9.26 -10.88 1.23
C ASN A 37 8.83 -10.44 2.64
N SER A 38 9.72 -9.89 3.46
CA SER A 38 9.34 -9.36 4.76
C SER A 38 8.62 -8.01 4.65
N ILE A 39 7.53 -7.85 5.41
CA ILE A 39 6.77 -6.61 5.45
C ILE A 39 7.45 -5.63 6.41
N GLN A 40 7.91 -4.50 5.87
CA GLN A 40 8.60 -3.43 6.60
C GLN A 40 7.65 -2.35 7.11
N CYS A 41 6.49 -2.21 6.47
CA CYS A 41 5.45 -1.27 6.85
C CYS A 41 4.10 -1.68 6.28
N ILE A 42 3.04 -1.45 7.04
CA ILE A 42 1.65 -1.47 6.56
C ILE A 42 1.06 -0.09 6.81
N GLY A 43 0.32 0.45 5.85
CA GLY A 43 -0.39 1.71 6.02
C GLY A 43 -1.69 1.74 5.23
N LYS A 44 -2.55 2.71 5.52
CA LYS A 44 -3.76 2.98 4.75
C LYS A 44 -3.78 4.43 4.26
N SER A 45 -4.43 4.68 3.14
CA SER A 45 -4.66 6.03 2.62
C SER A 45 -5.96 6.10 1.83
N VAL A 46 -6.57 7.28 1.79
CA VAL A 46 -7.65 7.61 0.83
C VAL A 46 -7.10 7.98 -0.56
N ASN A 47 -5.80 8.25 -0.63
CA ASN A 47 -5.06 8.51 -1.86
C ASN A 47 -3.65 7.93 -1.71
N LEU A 48 -3.41 6.76 -2.29
CA LEU A 48 -2.12 6.07 -2.18
C LEU A 48 -0.98 6.86 -2.86
N GLN A 49 -1.24 7.49 -4.01
CA GLN A 49 -0.25 8.33 -4.70
C GLN A 49 0.29 9.45 -3.80
N LEU A 50 -0.59 10.24 -3.20
CA LEU A 50 -0.20 11.33 -2.29
C LEU A 50 0.59 10.79 -1.09
N ARG A 51 0.14 9.65 -0.53
CA ARG A 51 0.81 9.02 0.61
C ARG A 51 2.22 8.53 0.27
N TRP A 52 2.42 8.02 -0.94
CA TRP A 52 3.75 7.60 -1.42
C TRP A 52 4.67 8.77 -1.69
N GLN A 53 4.18 9.85 -2.31
CA GLN A 53 4.98 11.05 -2.54
C GLN A 53 5.47 11.68 -1.23
N GLN A 54 4.59 11.72 -0.21
CA GLN A 54 4.86 12.29 1.10
C GLN A 54 5.35 11.27 2.13
N HIS A 55 5.82 10.09 1.69
CA HIS A 55 6.11 9.00 2.61
C HIS A 55 7.25 9.37 3.57
N HIS A 56 6.91 9.74 4.81
CA HIS A 56 7.87 10.20 5.83
C HIS A 56 9.02 9.23 6.09
N ARG A 57 8.78 7.91 5.90
CA ARG A 57 9.82 6.86 6.04
C ARG A 57 10.57 6.55 4.75
N PHE A 58 10.39 7.31 3.67
CA PHE A 58 10.97 6.97 2.37
C PHE A 58 12.48 6.74 2.45
N LYS A 59 13.21 7.67 3.07
CA LYS A 59 14.67 7.54 3.24
C LYS A 59 15.06 6.30 4.06
N GLN A 60 14.30 6.02 5.12
CA GLN A 60 14.51 4.83 5.96
C GLN A 60 14.23 3.52 5.21
N LEU A 61 13.20 3.48 4.37
CA LEU A 61 12.88 2.30 3.58
C LEU A 61 13.89 2.11 2.44
N GLN A 62 14.31 3.20 1.79
CA GLN A 62 15.32 3.17 0.75
C GLN A 62 16.68 2.67 1.28
N SER A 63 17.04 2.99 2.52
CA SER A 63 18.29 2.50 3.13
C SER A 63 18.26 1.01 3.48
N LYS A 64 17.09 0.35 3.44
CA LYS A 64 16.95 -1.09 3.68
C LYS A 64 17.19 -1.94 2.43
N GLY A 65 17.46 -1.31 1.28
CA GLY A 65 17.66 -1.99 -0.01
C GLY A 65 16.42 -1.94 -0.90
N PRO A 66 16.29 -2.85 -1.88
CA PRO A 66 15.13 -2.90 -2.77
C PRO A 66 13.83 -3.14 -1.99
N ILE A 67 12.92 -2.18 -2.07
CA ILE A 67 11.57 -2.26 -1.51
C ILE A 67 10.57 -2.15 -2.64
N LYS A 68 9.56 -3.01 -2.64
CA LYS A 68 8.34 -2.83 -3.43
C LYS A 68 7.19 -2.37 -2.55
N LEU A 69 6.31 -1.54 -3.12
CA LEU A 69 5.07 -1.09 -2.53
C LEU A 69 3.94 -1.85 -3.20
N ALA A 70 3.34 -2.79 -2.47
CA ALA A 70 2.15 -3.50 -2.92
C ALA A 70 0.89 -2.89 -2.30
N TRP A 71 -0.26 -3.00 -2.95
CA TRP A 71 -1.49 -2.44 -2.40
C TRP A 71 -2.73 -3.30 -2.66
N LEU A 72 -3.68 -3.16 -1.73
CA LEU A 72 -5.04 -3.63 -1.86
C LEU A 72 -5.94 -2.42 -2.06
N ASP A 73 -6.66 -2.39 -3.18
CA ASP A 73 -7.67 -1.36 -3.45
C ASP A 73 -8.84 -1.50 -2.48
N CYS A 74 -9.25 -0.40 -1.87
CA CYS A 74 -10.39 -0.31 -0.98
C CYS A 74 -11.20 0.93 -1.35
N PRO A 75 -12.08 0.82 -2.37
CA PRO A 75 -12.86 1.94 -2.87
C PRO A 75 -13.65 2.62 -1.75
N ILE A 76 -13.71 3.96 -1.79
CA ILE A 76 -14.41 4.79 -0.80
C ILE A 76 -15.90 4.44 -0.66
N GLU A 77 -16.50 3.83 -1.68
CA GLU A 77 -17.87 3.29 -1.63
C GLU A 77 -18.07 2.29 -0.47
N PHE A 78 -17.04 1.52 -0.13
CA PHE A 78 -17.04 0.64 1.05
C PHE A 78 -17.00 1.39 2.39
N TRP A 79 -16.45 2.60 2.40
CA TRP A 79 -16.37 3.43 3.61
C TRP A 79 -17.68 4.21 3.86
N MET A 80 -18.45 4.49 2.80
CA MET A 80 -19.77 5.13 2.90
C MET A 80 -20.88 4.14 3.26
N ALA A 81 -20.77 2.88 2.86
CA ALA A 81 -21.74 1.82 3.17
C ALA A 81 -21.75 1.37 4.65
N LEU A 82 -20.75 1.78 5.45
CA LEU A 82 -20.68 1.51 6.90
C LEU A 82 -21.29 2.62 7.76
N LYS A 83 -21.91 3.65 7.15
CA LYS A 83 -22.92 4.44 7.87
C LYS A 83 -24.20 3.60 7.99
N LEU A 84 -24.16 2.58 8.85
CA LEU A 84 -25.39 2.02 9.44
C LEU A 84 -26.04 3.14 10.29
N PRO A 85 -27.38 3.20 10.35
CA PRO A 85 -28.14 4.25 11.03
C PRO A 85 -27.78 4.40 12.52
#